data_AF-A0A150XNF8-F1
#
_entry.id   AF-A0A150XNF8-F1
#
_cell.length_a   1.000
_cell.length_b   1.000
_cell.length_c   1.000
_cell.angle_alpha   90.00
_cell.angle_beta   90.00
_cell.angle_gamma   90.00
#
_symmetry.space_group_name_H-M   'P 1'
#
loop_
_entity.id
_entity.type
_entity.pdbx_description
1 polymer ?
#
loop_
_entity_poly.entity_id
_entity_poly.type
_entity_poly.pdbx_seq_one_letter_code
_entity_poly.pdbx_strand_id
1 'polypeptide(L)'
;MSMKNENNIETKINQALNSIEGIESAEVKPYFYTRLQAKMENQMAPSYGKFSILANLKLSLAMLAVFFVFNLTSIVFLSGSQNTDSTATSALDEFSEEYFSNPNVYDYLNDY
;
A
#
# COMPACT_ATOMS: atom_id res chain seq x y z
N MET A 1 -42.92 68.52 29.62
CA MET A 1 -42.97 67.56 28.50
C MET A 1 -41.93 66.44 28.68
N SER A 2 -41.68 65.95 29.91
CA SER A 2 -40.55 65.03 30.21
C SER A 2 -40.99 63.60 30.56
N MET A 3 -42.15 63.41 31.21
CA MET A 3 -42.64 62.10 31.65
C MET A 3 -42.89 61.08 30.51
N LYS A 4 -43.17 61.52 29.28
CA LYS A 4 -43.51 60.60 28.17
C LYS A 4 -42.29 59.85 27.62
N ASN A 5 -41.08 60.37 27.85
CA ASN A 5 -39.83 59.77 27.37
C ASN A 5 -39.30 58.69 28.33
N GLU A 6 -39.40 58.90 29.65
CA GLU A 6 -38.98 57.93 30.67
C GLU A 6 -39.74 56.61 30.55
N ASN A 7 -41.07 56.70 30.38
CA ASN A 7 -41.92 55.52 30.15
C ASN A 7 -41.51 54.73 28.89
N ASN A 8 -41.03 55.41 27.84
CA ASN A 8 -40.59 54.75 26.60
C ASN A 8 -39.25 54.02 26.79
N ILE A 9 -38.35 54.59 27.58
CA ILE A 9 -37.05 53.97 27.90
C ILE A 9 -37.28 52.70 28.73
N GLU A 10 -38.11 52.79 29.78
CA GLU A 10 -38.45 51.63 30.61
C GLU A 10 -39.13 50.51 29.81
N THR A 11 -40.04 50.87 28.90
CA THR A 11 -40.71 49.88 28.04
C THR A 11 -39.71 49.16 27.13
N LYS A 12 -38.75 49.90 26.56
CA LYS A 12 -37.70 49.33 25.70
C LYS A 12 -36.71 48.46 26.45
N ILE A 13 -36.34 48.86 27.68
CA ILE A 13 -35.47 48.06 28.55
C ILE A 13 -36.16 46.75 28.92
N ASN A 14 -37.43 46.80 29.34
CA ASN A 14 -38.22 45.60 29.63
C ASN A 14 -38.38 44.70 28.40
N GLN A 15 -38.57 45.28 27.20
CA GLN A 15 -38.67 44.51 25.96
C GLN A 15 -37.34 43.82 25.60
N ALA A 16 -36.21 44.48 25.82
CA ALA A 16 -34.89 43.90 25.60
C ALA A 16 -34.60 42.77 26.60
N LEU A 17 -34.91 42.96 27.89
CA LEU A 17 -34.74 41.92 28.92
C LEU A 17 -35.61 40.69 28.61
N ASN A 18 -36.89 40.91 28.25
CA ASN A 18 -37.79 39.83 27.84
C ASN A 18 -37.33 39.08 26.58
N SER A 19 -36.59 39.74 25.67
CA SER A 19 -36.05 39.07 24.47
C SER A 19 -34.88 38.12 24.76
N ILE A 20 -34.23 38.28 25.91
CA ILE A 20 -33.06 37.49 26.33
C ILE A 20 -33.48 36.38 27.31
N GLU A 21 -34.53 36.61 28.10
CA GLU A 21 -35.00 35.70 29.15
C GLU A 21 -35.53 34.35 28.63
N GLY A 22 -35.93 34.29 27.35
CA GLY A 22 -36.32 33.05 26.67
C GLY A 22 -35.19 32.30 25.95
N ILE A 23 -33.95 32.78 26.04
CA ILE A 23 -32.80 32.12 25.41
C ILE A 23 -32.36 30.99 26.35
N GLU A 24 -32.96 29.82 26.16
CA GLU A 24 -32.45 28.58 26.73
C GLU A 24 -31.01 28.38 26.24
N SER A 25 -30.11 27.94 27.13
CA SER A 25 -28.75 27.58 26.70
C SER A 25 -28.88 26.61 25.55
N ALA A 26 -28.34 26.97 24.38
CA ALA A 26 -28.41 26.15 23.18
C ALA A 26 -27.65 24.85 23.44
N GLU A 27 -28.35 23.84 23.97
CA GLU A 27 -27.76 22.56 24.23
C GLU A 27 -27.49 21.89 22.89
N VAL A 28 -26.22 21.58 22.67
CA VAL A 28 -25.81 20.92 21.44
C VAL A 28 -26.53 19.58 21.37
N LYS A 29 -27.20 19.30 20.25
CA LYS A 29 -27.89 18.00 20.08
C LYS A 29 -26.93 16.85 20.44
N PRO A 30 -27.42 15.81 21.13
CA PRO A 30 -26.61 14.64 21.44
C PRO A 30 -25.95 14.10 20.16
N TYR A 31 -24.67 13.72 20.26
CA TYR A 31 -23.82 13.26 19.16
C TYR A 31 -23.43 14.32 18.10
N PHE A 32 -23.63 15.61 18.34
CA PHE A 32 -23.14 16.67 17.44
C PHE A 32 -21.63 16.55 17.18
N TYR A 33 -20.85 16.40 18.24
CA TYR A 33 -19.39 16.25 18.14
C TYR A 33 -18.98 15.02 17.33
N THR A 34 -19.65 13.87 17.52
CA THR A 34 -19.39 12.65 16.76
C THR A 34 -19.64 12.85 15.26
N ARG A 35 -20.74 13.53 14.90
CA ARG A 35 -21.05 13.84 13.50
C ARG A 35 -20.06 14.82 12.88
N LEU A 36 -19.62 15.81 13.65
CA LEU A 36 -18.62 16.77 13.22
C LEU A 36 -17.27 16.08 12.98
N GLN A 37 -16.83 15.25 13.94
CA GLN A 37 -15.62 14.46 13.83
C GLN A 37 -15.65 13.54 12.61
N ALA A 38 -16.73 12.78 12.41
CA ALA A 38 -16.88 11.92 11.25
C ALA A 38 -16.82 12.70 9.92
N LYS A 39 -17.34 13.94 9.88
CA LYS A 39 -17.23 14.80 8.69
C LYS A 39 -15.82 15.32 8.47
N MET A 40 -15.07 15.62 9.53
CA MET A 40 -13.67 16.04 9.44
C MET A 40 -12.78 14.88 8.97
N GLU A 41 -12.96 13.70 9.56
CA GLU A 41 -12.23 12.48 9.17
C GLU A 41 -12.50 12.10 7.72
N ASN A 42 -13.76 12.18 7.24
CA ASN A 42 -14.09 11.92 5.84
C ASN A 42 -13.52 12.95 4.84
N GLN A 43 -13.24 14.18 5.29
CA GLN A 43 -12.60 15.21 4.45
C GLN A 43 -11.08 15.14 4.51
N MET A 44 -10.51 14.70 5.62
CA MET A 44 -9.07 14.50 5.81
C MET A 44 -8.59 13.18 5.21
N ALA A 45 -9.42 12.15 5.24
CA ALA A 45 -9.16 10.92 4.50
C ALA A 45 -9.21 11.27 3.01
N PRO A 46 -8.10 11.13 2.26
CA PRO A 46 -8.18 11.21 0.82
C PRO A 46 -9.23 10.20 0.37
N SER A 47 -10.23 10.69 -0.38
CA SER A 47 -11.28 9.87 -0.98
C SER A 47 -10.65 9.01 -2.09
N TYR A 48 -9.77 8.09 -1.69
CA TYR A 48 -9.39 6.96 -2.48
C TYR A 48 -10.60 6.03 -2.42
N GLY A 49 -11.64 6.39 -3.19
CA GLY A 49 -12.74 5.49 -3.47
C GLY A 49 -12.16 4.15 -3.93
N LYS A 50 -12.92 3.07 -3.77
CA LYS A 50 -12.51 1.70 -4.11
C LYS A 50 -11.96 1.54 -5.55
N PHE A 51 -12.15 2.56 -6.40
CA PHE A 51 -11.69 2.69 -7.78
C PHE A 51 -10.48 3.63 -7.99
N SER A 52 -9.88 4.22 -6.95
CA SER A 52 -8.67 5.06 -7.08
C SER A 52 -7.47 4.27 -7.61
N ILE A 53 -7.46 2.95 -7.36
CA ILE A 53 -6.50 2.01 -7.92
C ILE A 53 -6.58 1.99 -9.47
N LEU A 54 -7.79 2.17 -10.02
CA LEU A 54 -8.04 2.23 -11.46
C LEU A 54 -7.79 3.63 -12.04
N ALA A 55 -7.91 4.71 -11.25
CA ALA A 55 -7.58 6.06 -11.70
C ALA A 55 -6.10 6.20 -12.09
N ASN A 56 -5.22 5.41 -11.45
CA ASN A 56 -3.78 5.35 -11.75
C ASN A 56 -3.40 4.16 -12.64
N LEU A 57 -4.31 3.69 -13.50
CA LEU A 57 -4.07 2.58 -14.44
C LEU A 57 -2.79 2.78 -15.27
N LYS A 58 -2.46 4.02 -15.64
CA LYS A 58 -1.22 4.35 -16.35
C LYS A 58 0.04 4.02 -15.53
N LEU A 59 0.06 4.36 -14.25
CA LEU A 59 1.18 4.08 -13.35
C LEU A 59 1.26 2.59 -13.03
N SER A 60 0.12 1.95 -12.78
CA SER A 60 0.03 0.51 -12.53
C SER A 60 0.50 -0.32 -13.73
N LEU A 61 0.11 0.07 -14.95
CA LEU A 61 0.54 -0.59 -16.18
C LEU A 61 2.04 -0.39 -16.44
N ALA A 62 2.57 0.81 -16.18
CA ALA A 62 4.01 1.08 -16.30
C ALA A 62 4.81 0.23 -15.31
N MET A 63 4.36 0.12 -14.05
CA MET A 63 5.02 -0.74 -13.06
C MET A 63 4.96 -2.21 -13.46
N LEU A 64 3.81 -2.70 -13.92
CA LEU A 64 3.66 -4.07 -14.40
C LEU A 64 4.62 -4.37 -15.57
N ALA A 65 4.76 -3.44 -16.52
CA ALA A 65 5.68 -3.58 -17.64
C ALA A 65 7.15 -3.65 -17.18
N VAL A 66 7.56 -2.81 -16.21
CA VAL A 66 8.91 -2.85 -15.62
C VAL A 66 9.16 -4.18 -14.94
N PHE A 67 8.21 -4.67 -14.13
CA PHE A 67 8.32 -5.99 -13.50
C PHE A 67 8.44 -7.11 -14.55
N PHE A 68 7.66 -7.05 -15.62
CA PHE A 68 7.72 -8.04 -16.70
C PHE A 68 9.08 -8.06 -17.40
N VAL A 69 9.60 -6.88 -17.77
CA VAL A 69 10.91 -6.75 -18.40
C VAL A 69 12.01 -7.27 -17.48
N PHE A 70 11.98 -6.90 -16.19
CA PHE A 70 12.97 -7.34 -15.21
C PHE A 70 12.96 -8.87 -15.00
N ASN A 71 11.78 -9.48 -14.92
CA ASN A 71 11.68 -10.93 -14.80
C ASN A 71 12.15 -11.63 -16.07
N LEU A 72 11.78 -11.12 -17.25
CA LEU A 72 12.21 -11.71 -18.51
C LEU A 72 13.72 -11.61 -18.71
N THR A 73 14.33 -10.45 -18.43
CA THR A 73 15.79 -10.28 -18.51
C THR A 73 16.51 -11.14 -17.48
N SER A 74 15.98 -11.26 -16.26
CA SER A 74 16.54 -12.14 -15.24
C SER A 74 16.55 -13.60 -15.69
N ILE A 75 15.44 -14.10 -16.26
CA ILE A 75 15.36 -15.46 -16.80
C ILE A 75 16.34 -15.66 -17.96
N VAL A 76 16.41 -14.72 -18.90
CA VAL A 76 17.32 -14.82 -20.06
C VAL A 76 18.78 -14.76 -19.63
N PHE A 77 19.13 -13.91 -18.66
CA PHE A 77 20.50 -13.81 -18.14
C PHE A 77 20.90 -15.07 -17.37
N LEU A 78 20.00 -15.60 -16.54
CA LEU A 78 20.25 -16.83 -15.78
C LEU A 78 20.33 -18.07 -16.70
N SER A 79 19.49 -18.12 -17.74
CA SER A 79 19.52 -19.20 -18.74
C SER A 79 20.71 -19.06 -19.71
N GLY A 80 21.13 -17.84 -20.01
CA GLY A 80 22.34 -17.56 -20.79
C GLY A 80 23.62 -17.96 -20.06
N SER A 81 23.64 -17.80 -18.73
CA SER A 81 24.75 -18.26 -17.87
C SER A 81 24.86 -19.78 -17.75
N GLN A 82 23.83 -20.55 -18.15
CA GLN A 82 23.92 -22.01 -18.26
C GLN A 82 24.52 -22.49 -19.59
N ASN A 83 24.73 -21.59 -20.57
CA ASN A 83 25.29 -21.93 -21.87
C ASN A 83 26.78 -21.60 -22.03
N THR A 84 27.46 -21.19 -20.97
CA THR A 84 28.92 -21.23 -20.91
C THR A 84 29.36 -22.58 -20.34
N ASP A 85 29.76 -23.47 -21.24
CA ASP A 85 30.70 -24.57 -21.03
C ASP A 85 30.58 -25.30 -19.69
N SER A 86 29.46 -25.99 -19.50
CA SER A 86 29.46 -27.17 -18.63
C SER A 86 29.93 -28.37 -19.43
N THR A 87 31.24 -28.42 -19.71
CA THR A 87 32.00 -29.66 -19.47
C THR A 87 32.02 -29.87 -17.95
N ALA A 88 30.83 -30.03 -17.37
CA ALA A 88 30.68 -30.67 -16.09
C ALA A 88 30.64 -32.15 -16.45
N THR A 89 31.81 -32.71 -16.76
CA THR A 89 32.06 -34.13 -16.53
C THR A 89 31.55 -34.35 -15.11
N SER A 90 30.44 -35.06 -14.98
CA SER A 90 29.92 -35.37 -13.66
C SER A 90 31.06 -36.09 -12.92
N ALA A 91 31.24 -35.89 -11.62
CA ALA A 91 32.23 -36.68 -10.87
C ALA A 91 32.06 -38.20 -11.09
N LEU A 92 30.86 -38.61 -11.51
CA LEU A 92 30.52 -39.96 -12.00
C LEU A 92 31.15 -40.31 -13.36
N ASP A 93 31.22 -39.38 -14.31
CA ASP A 93 31.83 -39.58 -15.63
C ASP A 93 33.37 -39.65 -15.52
N GLU A 94 33.98 -38.77 -14.73
CA GLU A 94 35.42 -38.79 -14.44
C GLU A 94 35.82 -40.10 -13.71
N PHE A 95 35.02 -40.52 -12.72
CA PHE A 95 35.21 -41.81 -12.04
C PHE A 95 35.04 -43.01 -12.98
N SER A 96 34.07 -42.96 -13.89
CA SER A 96 33.84 -44.03 -14.86
C SER A 96 35.00 -44.13 -15.84
N GLU A 97 35.49 -42.99 -16.34
CA GLU A 97 36.61 -42.95 -17.27
C GLU A 97 37.89 -43.48 -16.60
N GLU A 98 38.17 -43.15 -15.34
CA GLU A 98 39.30 -43.72 -14.58
C GLU A 98 39.17 -45.23 -14.35
N TYR A 99 37.96 -45.72 -14.03
CA TYR A 99 37.71 -47.14 -13.79
C TYR A 99 37.83 -48.00 -15.06
N PHE A 100 37.34 -47.49 -16.20
CA PHE A 100 37.35 -48.20 -17.47
C PHE A 100 38.63 -47.97 -18.31
N SER A 101 39.42 -46.93 -18.00
CA SER A 101 40.70 -46.66 -18.69
C SER A 101 41.90 -47.41 -18.12
N ASN A 102 41.78 -48.10 -16.98
CA ASN A 102 42.85 -48.92 -16.42
C ASN A 102 42.95 -50.28 -17.15
N PRO A 103 43.89 -50.50 -18.09
CA PRO A 103 43.88 -51.67 -18.97
C PRO A 103 44.39 -52.95 -18.28
N ASN A 104 44.88 -52.87 -17.05
CA ASN A 104 45.77 -53.89 -16.47
C ASN A 104 45.23 -54.60 -15.22
N VAL A 105 43.92 -54.57 -14.96
CA VAL A 105 43.34 -55.21 -13.76
C VAL A 105 43.22 -56.74 -13.89
N TYR A 106 43.55 -57.34 -15.04
CA TYR A 106 43.50 -58.79 -15.25
C TYR A 106 44.80 -59.41 -15.77
N ASP A 107 45.89 -58.65 -15.84
CA ASP A 107 47.16 -59.14 -16.40
C ASP A 107 47.87 -60.16 -15.48
N TYR A 108 47.47 -60.25 -14.21
CA TYR A 108 47.95 -61.29 -13.27
C TYR A 108 47.24 -62.65 -13.43
N LEU A 109 46.21 -62.76 -14.27
CA LEU A 109 45.51 -64.02 -14.54
C LEU A 109 46.06 -64.77 -15.77
N ASN A 110 47.03 -64.19 -16.47
CA ASN A 110 47.56 -64.73 -17.72
C ASN A 110 48.95 -65.40 -17.57
N ASP A 111 49.46 -65.53 -16.34
CA ASP A 111 50.82 -66.01 -16.05
C ASP A 111 50.86 -67.40 -15.35
N TYR A 112 49.93 -68.30 -15.69
CA TYR A 112 49.95 -69.73 -15.32
C TYR A 112 49.73 -70.65 -16.52
#